data_AF-C1ECB2-F1
#
_entry.id   AF-C1ECB2-F1
#
_cell.length_a   1.000
_cell.length_b   1.000
_cell.length_c   1.000
_cell.angle_alpha   90.00
_cell.angle_beta   90.00
_cell.angle_gamma   90.00
#
_symmetry.space_group_name_H-M   'P 1'
#
loop_
_entity.id
_entity.type
_entity.pdbx_description
1 polymer ?
#
loop_
_entity_poly.entity_id
_entity_poly.type
_entity_poly.pdbx_seq_one_letter_code
_entity_poly.pdbx_strand_id
1 'polypeptide(L)'
;MARLDLDPLVRLGDLAARWRDAHREGGRHLETVPALFAAATEDVDAEEARAWRTKDGVAARVMRAAPSPRLEAFLDGGRRHPSLAAAAPQKLTDAIDAVVVAARTCEGAAKEAESALDAFIATCSLEGGTPPPSPPQKSETRDVGASNPSPPAATGGHWMDAVPTAVLFTRVPWGDPPHRTIEEWLWLCTAVVESLGEEAAVKRGAADYLSQLPGVGEDGEETEAEPLTREKLQGCAEVWGMEPFIDRDLFNTLANAGK
;
A
#
# COMPACT_ATOMS: atom_id res chain seq x y z
N MET A 1 36.38 1.38 19.21
CA MET A 1 35.03 1.73 18.71
C MET A 1 34.38 0.43 18.27
N ALA A 2 33.25 0.06 18.88
CA ALA A 2 32.43 -1.02 18.34
C ALA A 2 32.03 -0.64 16.92
N ARG A 3 32.17 -1.58 15.98
CA ARG A 3 31.76 -1.38 14.59
C ARG A 3 30.23 -1.33 14.61
N LEU A 4 29.66 -0.19 14.24
CA LEU A 4 28.21 -0.05 14.12
C LEU A 4 27.72 -1.04 13.06
N ASP A 5 26.71 -1.84 13.40
CA ASP A 5 26.05 -2.73 12.47
C ASP A 5 25.05 -1.94 11.63
N LEU A 6 25.20 -2.01 10.30
CA LEU A 6 24.39 -1.28 9.34
C LEU A 6 23.44 -2.20 8.56
N ASP A 7 23.49 -3.51 8.81
CA ASP A 7 22.64 -4.48 8.12
C ASP A 7 21.13 -4.16 8.27
N PRO A 8 20.63 -3.70 9.44
CA PRO A 8 19.23 -3.26 9.56
C PRO A 8 18.88 -2.08 8.64
N LEU A 9 19.80 -1.13 8.47
CA LEU A 9 19.61 0.04 7.62
C LEU A 9 19.59 -0.35 6.13
N VAL A 10 20.48 -1.25 5.70
CA VAL A 10 20.45 -1.80 4.33
C VAL A 10 19.14 -2.52 4.07
N ARG A 11 18.70 -3.35 5.03
CA ARG A 11 17.43 -4.08 4.94
C ARG A 11 16.23 -3.14 4.82
N LEU A 12 16.22 -2.00 5.52
CA LEU A 12 15.18 -0.97 5.36
C LEU A 12 15.11 -0.44 3.92
N GLY A 13 16.26 -0.18 3.29
CA GLY A 13 16.33 0.22 1.88
C GLY A 13 15.75 -0.84 0.94
N ASP A 14 16.10 -2.11 1.15
CA ASP A 14 15.58 -3.23 0.35
C ASP A 14 14.07 -3.43 0.53
N LEU A 15 13.57 -3.30 1.76
CA LEU A 15 12.13 -3.40 2.06
C LEU A 15 11.34 -2.26 1.43
N ALA A 16 11.85 -1.02 1.48
CA ALA A 16 11.25 0.11 0.78
C ALA A 16 11.23 -0.13 -0.75
N ALA A 17 12.32 -0.64 -1.33
CA ALA A 17 12.35 -0.98 -2.75
C ALA A 17 11.34 -2.09 -3.10
N ARG A 18 11.24 -3.14 -2.29
CA ARG A 18 10.27 -4.24 -2.46
C ARG A 18 8.83 -3.73 -2.36
N TRP A 19 8.55 -2.86 -1.40
CA TRP A 19 7.25 -2.21 -1.26
C TRP A 19 6.89 -1.43 -2.53
N ARG A 20 7.82 -0.63 -3.05
CA ARG A 20 7.62 0.16 -4.29
C ARG A 20 7.26 -0.72 -5.48
N ASP A 21 7.97 -1.83 -5.64
CA ASP A 21 7.76 -2.73 -6.77
C ASP A 21 6.42 -3.47 -6.66
N ALA A 22 6.04 -3.89 -5.46
CA ALA A 22 4.72 -4.46 -5.19
C ALA A 22 3.58 -3.43 -5.41
N HIS A 23 3.75 -2.21 -4.92
CA HIS A 23 2.81 -1.11 -5.13
C HIS A 23 2.56 -0.87 -6.63
N ARG A 24 3.64 -0.79 -7.43
CA ARG A 24 3.56 -0.58 -8.88
C ARG A 24 2.85 -1.72 -9.59
N GLU A 25 3.12 -2.96 -9.20
CA GLU A 25 2.47 -4.12 -9.80
C GLU A 25 0.97 -4.14 -9.48
N GLY A 26 0.59 -3.92 -8.22
CA GLY A 26 -0.80 -3.78 -7.83
C GLY A 26 -1.52 -2.65 -8.59
N GLY A 27 -0.86 -1.51 -8.75
CA GLY A 27 -1.40 -0.36 -9.51
C GLY A 27 -1.72 -0.72 -10.97
N ARG A 28 -0.81 -1.41 -11.66
CA ARG A 28 -1.02 -1.85 -13.06
C ARG A 28 -2.25 -2.75 -13.20
N HIS A 29 -2.45 -3.67 -12.27
CA HIS A 29 -3.64 -4.53 -12.30
C HIS A 29 -4.91 -3.72 -12.01
N LEU A 30 -4.85 -2.87 -10.98
CA LEU A 30 -6.00 -2.10 -10.51
C LEU A 30 -6.49 -1.08 -11.54
N GLU A 31 -5.59 -0.51 -12.36
CA GLU A 31 -5.96 0.33 -13.51
C GLU A 31 -6.87 -0.39 -14.52
N THR A 32 -6.76 -1.72 -14.64
CA THR A 32 -7.53 -2.51 -15.60
C THR A 32 -8.82 -3.10 -15.02
N VAL A 33 -8.90 -3.23 -13.69
CA VAL A 33 -10.03 -3.85 -12.98
C VAL A 33 -11.38 -3.19 -13.31
N PRO A 34 -11.55 -1.86 -13.31
CA PRO A 34 -12.84 -1.24 -13.64
C PRO A 34 -13.34 -1.59 -15.05
N ALA A 35 -12.44 -1.63 -16.03
CA ALA A 35 -12.77 -1.95 -17.41
C ALA A 35 -13.12 -3.45 -17.58
N LEU A 36 -12.40 -4.34 -16.90
CA LEU A 36 -12.67 -5.78 -16.89
C LEU A 36 -13.98 -6.09 -16.16
N PHE A 37 -14.25 -5.42 -15.03
CA PHE A 37 -15.50 -5.55 -14.29
C PHE A 37 -16.68 -5.20 -15.18
N ALA A 38 -16.67 -4.02 -15.78
CA ALA A 38 -17.74 -3.59 -16.66
C ALA A 38 -17.90 -4.53 -17.88
N ALA A 39 -16.82 -5.18 -18.34
CA ALA A 39 -16.87 -6.17 -19.42
C ALA A 39 -17.44 -7.52 -18.99
N ALA A 40 -17.23 -7.91 -17.73
CA ALA A 40 -17.75 -9.15 -17.16
C ALA A 40 -19.22 -9.04 -16.74
N THR A 41 -19.67 -7.86 -16.30
CA THR A 41 -21.03 -7.63 -15.78
C THR A 41 -22.00 -7.05 -16.81
N GLU A 42 -21.53 -6.78 -18.02
CA GLU A 42 -22.27 -6.02 -19.04
C GLU A 42 -22.73 -4.64 -18.54
N ASP A 43 -22.08 -4.10 -17.49
CA ASP A 43 -22.30 -2.78 -16.92
C ASP A 43 -21.67 -1.69 -17.83
N VAL A 44 -22.22 -1.61 -19.04
CA VAL A 44 -21.97 -0.54 -19.99
C VAL A 44 -23.21 0.32 -19.99
N ASP A 45 -23.02 1.61 -19.75
CA ASP A 45 -24.07 2.59 -20.01
C ASP A 45 -24.47 2.49 -21.49
N ALA A 46 -25.65 1.93 -21.75
CA ALA A 46 -26.14 1.66 -23.08
C ALA A 46 -26.36 2.96 -23.88
N GLU A 47 -26.62 4.08 -23.21
CA GLU A 47 -26.71 5.40 -23.82
C GLU A 47 -25.33 5.88 -24.25
N GLU A 48 -24.32 5.75 -23.39
CA GLU A 48 -22.94 6.10 -23.72
C GLU A 48 -22.39 5.22 -24.86
N ALA A 49 -22.65 3.92 -24.81
CA ALA A 49 -22.25 2.97 -25.84
C ALA A 49 -22.88 3.29 -27.20
N ARG A 50 -24.13 3.75 -27.24
CA ARG A 50 -24.84 4.12 -28.47
C ARG A 50 -24.65 5.58 -28.87
N ALA A 51 -23.91 6.38 -28.10
CA ALA A 51 -23.68 7.79 -28.39
C ALA A 51 -23.01 8.03 -29.75
N TRP A 52 -22.32 7.02 -30.33
CA TRP A 52 -21.77 7.13 -31.68
C TRP A 52 -22.84 7.24 -32.77
N ARG A 53 -24.08 6.80 -32.50
CA ARG A 53 -25.21 6.90 -33.44
C ARG A 53 -25.73 8.34 -33.57
N THR A 54 -25.58 9.15 -32.52
CA THR A 54 -26.07 10.53 -32.46
C THR A 54 -24.97 11.58 -32.62
N LYS A 55 -23.74 11.27 -32.16
CA LYS A 55 -22.57 12.15 -32.31
C LYS A 55 -21.90 11.94 -33.67
N ASP A 56 -21.72 12.99 -34.46
CA ASP A 56 -21.02 12.93 -35.77
C ASP A 56 -19.49 12.82 -35.61
N GLY A 57 -19.06 11.73 -34.96
CA GLY A 57 -17.67 11.43 -34.64
C GLY A 57 -17.00 10.45 -35.61
N VAL A 58 -15.79 10.00 -35.25
CA VAL A 58 -15.02 9.02 -36.05
C VAL A 58 -15.82 7.75 -36.30
N ALA A 59 -16.45 7.19 -35.27
CA ALA A 59 -17.27 5.97 -35.38
C ALA A 59 -18.44 6.13 -36.37
N ALA A 60 -19.17 7.26 -36.31
CA ALA A 60 -20.23 7.57 -37.26
C ALA A 60 -19.72 7.70 -38.70
N ARG A 61 -18.57 8.35 -38.91
CA ARG A 61 -17.94 8.48 -40.23
C ARG A 61 -17.50 7.13 -40.80
N VAL A 62 -16.88 6.28 -39.98
CA VAL A 62 -16.45 4.94 -40.39
C VAL A 62 -17.66 4.08 -40.75
N MET A 63 -18.73 4.10 -39.95
CA MET A 63 -19.97 3.36 -40.24
C MET A 63 -20.70 3.87 -41.49
N ARG A 64 -20.61 5.17 -41.79
CA ARG A 64 -21.15 5.75 -43.04
C ARG A 64 -20.34 5.33 -44.27
N ALA A 65 -19.02 5.24 -44.14
CA ALA A 65 -18.13 4.84 -45.22
C ALA A 65 -18.16 3.33 -45.49
N ALA A 66 -18.29 2.51 -44.45
CA ALA A 66 -18.30 1.05 -44.54
C ALA A 66 -19.24 0.44 -43.49
N PRO A 67 -20.54 0.30 -43.81
CA PRO A 67 -21.50 -0.34 -42.91
C PRO A 67 -21.12 -1.81 -42.71
N SER A 68 -20.93 -2.21 -41.46
CA SER A 68 -20.61 -3.59 -41.10
C SER A 68 -21.38 -3.99 -39.85
N PRO A 69 -22.17 -5.08 -39.89
CA PRO A 69 -22.87 -5.59 -38.71
C PRO A 69 -21.92 -5.90 -37.55
N ARG A 70 -20.69 -6.32 -37.86
CA ARG A 70 -19.67 -6.62 -36.85
C ARG A 70 -19.11 -5.35 -36.21
N LEU A 71 -18.94 -4.28 -36.99
CA LEU A 71 -18.50 -2.98 -36.46
C LEU A 71 -19.63 -2.31 -35.66
N GLU A 72 -20.86 -2.41 -36.13
CA GLU A 72 -22.05 -1.93 -35.41
C GLU A 72 -22.17 -2.61 -34.04
N ALA A 73 -22.14 -3.95 -34.01
CA ALA A 73 -22.17 -4.70 -32.75
C ALA A 73 -20.99 -4.37 -31.83
N PHE A 74 -19.80 -4.13 -32.39
CA PHE A 74 -18.64 -3.69 -31.60
C PHE A 74 -18.85 -2.31 -30.98
N LEU A 75 -19.36 -1.34 -31.74
CA LEU A 75 -19.60 0.02 -31.26
C LEU A 75 -20.75 0.06 -30.25
N ASP A 76 -21.85 -0.63 -30.53
CA ASP A 76 -23.00 -0.75 -29.63
C ASP A 76 -22.68 -1.51 -28.35
N GLY A 77 -21.71 -2.43 -28.39
CA GLY A 77 -21.13 -3.10 -27.22
C GLY A 77 -20.09 -2.26 -26.48
N GLY A 78 -20.06 -0.93 -26.68
CA GLY A 78 -19.12 -0.04 -26.00
C GLY A 78 -17.67 -0.20 -26.45
N ARG A 79 -17.45 -0.57 -27.72
CA ARG A 79 -16.12 -0.82 -28.32
C ARG A 79 -15.38 -2.01 -27.71
N ARG A 80 -16.12 -3.06 -27.34
CA ARG A 80 -15.55 -4.30 -26.78
C ARG A 80 -15.67 -5.43 -27.80
N HIS A 81 -14.56 -6.13 -28.03
CA HIS A 81 -14.58 -7.31 -28.87
C HIS A 81 -15.23 -8.48 -28.10
N PRO A 82 -16.06 -9.34 -28.73
CA PRO A 82 -16.72 -10.47 -28.04
C PRO A 82 -15.77 -11.41 -27.30
N SER A 83 -14.56 -11.62 -27.83
CA SER A 83 -13.55 -12.44 -27.16
C SER A 83 -13.03 -11.83 -25.87
N LEU A 84 -13.09 -10.50 -25.73
CA LEU A 84 -12.71 -9.80 -24.51
C LEU A 84 -13.81 -9.95 -23.46
N ALA A 85 -15.08 -9.81 -23.84
CA ALA A 85 -16.21 -10.05 -22.94
C ALA A 85 -16.22 -11.50 -22.41
N ALA A 86 -15.99 -12.48 -23.28
CA ALA A 86 -15.94 -13.89 -22.88
C ALA A 86 -14.77 -14.20 -21.91
N ALA A 87 -13.64 -13.51 -22.05
CA ALA A 87 -12.46 -13.70 -21.20
C ALA A 87 -12.45 -12.76 -19.97
N ALA A 88 -13.34 -11.78 -19.91
CA ALA A 88 -13.34 -10.74 -18.88
C ALA A 88 -13.50 -11.28 -17.46
N PRO A 89 -14.40 -12.26 -17.17
CA PRO A 89 -14.54 -12.80 -15.81
C PRO A 89 -13.24 -13.40 -15.27
N GLN A 90 -12.56 -14.23 -16.05
CA GLN A 90 -11.30 -14.84 -15.60
C GLN A 90 -10.21 -13.79 -15.42
N LYS A 91 -10.05 -12.87 -16.39
CA LYS A 91 -9.05 -11.80 -16.31
C LYS A 91 -9.31 -10.86 -15.13
N LEU A 92 -10.57 -10.63 -14.79
CA LEU A 92 -10.95 -9.84 -13.63
C LEU A 92 -10.50 -10.52 -12.34
N THR A 93 -10.80 -11.82 -12.17
CA THR A 93 -10.35 -12.59 -11.01
C THR A 93 -8.82 -12.59 -10.91
N ASP A 94 -8.11 -12.87 -12.01
CA ASP A 94 -6.64 -12.88 -12.03
C ASP A 94 -6.07 -11.52 -11.63
N ALA A 95 -6.67 -10.42 -12.10
CA ALA A 95 -6.25 -9.07 -11.75
C ALA A 95 -6.53 -8.75 -10.28
N ILE A 96 -7.70 -9.13 -9.75
CA ILE A 96 -8.05 -8.96 -8.33
C ILE A 96 -7.06 -9.72 -7.45
N ASP A 97 -6.80 -11.00 -7.75
CA ASP A 97 -5.85 -11.83 -7.00
C ASP A 97 -4.46 -11.20 -6.99
N ALA A 98 -4.00 -10.67 -8.14
CA ALA A 98 -2.72 -9.98 -8.23
C ALA A 98 -2.67 -8.69 -7.37
N VAL A 99 -3.75 -7.89 -7.33
CA VAL A 99 -3.85 -6.72 -6.44
C VAL A 99 -3.81 -7.14 -4.98
N VAL A 100 -4.53 -8.21 -4.61
CA VAL A 100 -4.55 -8.73 -3.23
C VAL A 100 -3.16 -9.22 -2.82
N VAL A 101 -2.45 -9.93 -3.70
CA VAL A 101 -1.07 -10.37 -3.44
C VAL A 101 -0.13 -9.17 -3.29
N ALA A 102 -0.27 -8.15 -4.14
CA ALA A 102 0.51 -6.92 -4.06
C ALA A 102 0.27 -6.18 -2.73
N ALA A 103 -0.99 -6.05 -2.30
CA ALA A 103 -1.36 -5.42 -1.03
C ALA A 103 -0.75 -6.16 0.17
N ARG A 104 -0.87 -7.49 0.21
CA ARG A 104 -0.25 -8.33 1.24
C ARG A 104 1.28 -8.21 1.26
N THR A 105 1.89 -8.07 0.09
CA THR A 105 3.33 -7.86 -0.02
C THR A 105 3.75 -6.50 0.51
N CYS A 106 2.98 -5.44 0.23
CA CYS A 106 3.18 -4.11 0.79
C CYS A 106 3.05 -4.11 2.31
N GLU A 107 1.99 -4.76 2.84
CA GLU A 107 1.77 -4.90 4.28
C GLU A 107 2.91 -5.68 4.96
N GLY A 108 3.32 -6.80 4.37
CA GLY A 108 4.44 -7.60 4.88
C GLY A 108 5.74 -6.78 4.91
N ALA A 109 6.03 -6.03 3.84
CA ALA A 109 7.20 -5.17 3.79
C ALA A 109 7.18 -4.06 4.84
N ALA A 110 6.01 -3.46 5.11
CA ALA A 110 5.85 -2.44 6.15
C ALA A 110 6.14 -3.00 7.55
N LYS A 111 5.55 -4.16 7.92
CA LYS A 111 5.80 -4.82 9.21
C LYS A 111 7.26 -5.26 9.39
N GLU A 112 7.86 -5.78 8.32
CA GLU A 112 9.28 -6.11 8.32
C GLU A 112 10.15 -4.85 8.47
N ALA A 113 9.73 -3.71 7.94
CA ALA A 113 10.43 -2.44 8.03
C ALA A 113 10.36 -1.85 9.45
N GLU A 114 9.21 -1.94 10.12
CA GLU A 114 9.08 -1.62 11.55
C GLU A 114 10.09 -2.42 12.40
N SER A 115 10.14 -3.74 12.18
CA SER A 115 11.09 -4.61 12.89
C SER A 115 12.55 -4.28 12.58
N ALA A 116 12.86 -3.89 11.33
CA ALA A 116 14.21 -3.49 10.93
C ALA A 116 14.59 -2.12 11.49
N LEU A 117 13.64 -1.19 11.64
CA LEU A 117 13.85 0.10 12.30
C LEU A 117 14.13 -0.10 13.79
N ASP A 118 13.36 -0.93 14.49
CA ASP A 118 13.62 -1.25 15.90
C ASP A 118 15.02 -1.85 16.09
N ALA A 119 15.42 -2.76 15.20
CA ALA A 119 16.77 -3.31 15.20
C ALA A 119 17.83 -2.22 14.95
N PHE A 120 17.59 -1.29 14.01
CA PHE A 120 18.51 -0.19 13.75
C PHE A 120 18.64 0.75 14.96
N ILE A 121 17.54 1.11 15.61
CA ILE A 121 17.53 1.90 16.85
C ILE A 121 18.32 1.20 17.96
N ALA A 122 18.11 -0.11 18.12
CA ALA A 122 18.84 -0.92 19.08
C ALA A 122 20.35 -0.96 18.81
N THR A 123 20.78 -1.05 17.53
CA THR A 123 22.22 -1.00 17.19
C THR A 123 22.88 0.35 17.50
N CYS A 124 22.11 1.43 17.47
CA CYS A 124 22.60 2.78 17.77
C CYS A 124 22.62 3.08 19.28
N SER A 125 21.82 2.35 20.07
CA SER A 125 21.67 2.56 21.51
C SER A 125 22.76 1.82 22.31
N LEU A 126 23.16 2.37 23.46
CA LEU A 126 24.28 1.82 24.26
C LEU A 126 23.96 0.51 25.00
N GLU A 127 22.70 0.15 25.15
CA GLU A 127 22.31 -1.04 25.91
C GLU A 127 22.10 -2.24 24.98
N GLY A 128 23.08 -3.15 25.01
CA GLY A 128 22.91 -4.47 24.45
C GLY A 128 21.72 -5.19 25.10
N GLY A 129 20.71 -5.50 24.29
CA GLY A 129 19.83 -6.65 24.50
C GLY A 129 18.68 -6.46 25.48
N THR A 130 17.73 -5.57 25.20
CA THR A 130 16.33 -5.84 25.59
C THR A 130 15.40 -5.31 24.52
N PRO A 131 14.57 -6.16 23.87
CA PRO A 131 13.60 -5.70 22.90
C PRO A 131 12.56 -4.80 23.59
N PRO A 132 11.95 -3.84 22.86
CA PRO A 132 10.90 -3.00 23.39
C PRO A 132 9.73 -3.86 23.91
N PRO A 133 9.04 -3.44 24.99
CA PRO A 133 7.90 -4.19 25.49
C PRO A 133 6.82 -4.24 24.41
N SER A 134 6.41 -5.46 24.04
CA SER A 134 5.30 -5.71 23.12
C SER A 134 4.03 -4.94 23.53
N PRO A 135 3.17 -4.54 22.58
CA PRO A 135 1.95 -3.80 22.88
C PRO A 135 1.06 -4.60 23.86
N PRO A 136 0.30 -3.91 24.73
CA PRO A 136 -0.41 -4.53 25.82
C PRO A 136 -1.47 -5.51 25.30
N GLN A 137 -1.27 -6.80 25.57
CA GLN A 137 -2.32 -7.80 25.44
C GLN A 137 -3.40 -7.50 26.49
N LYS A 138 -4.63 -7.21 26.03
CA LYS A 138 -5.83 -7.18 26.87
C LYS A 138 -6.06 -8.58 27.45
N SER A 139 -5.59 -8.81 28.67
CA SER A 139 -6.06 -9.92 29.50
C SER A 139 -7.20 -9.42 30.38
N GLU A 140 -8.42 -9.79 30.05
CA GLU A 140 -9.58 -9.69 30.95
C GLU A 140 -9.38 -10.56 32.18
N THR A 141 -9.54 -9.98 33.37
CA THR A 141 -10.03 -10.71 34.55
C THR A 141 -10.57 -9.71 35.59
N ARG A 142 -11.85 -9.89 35.95
CA ARG A 142 -12.51 -9.40 37.18
C ARG A 142 -11.65 -9.81 38.41
N ASP A 143 -11.60 -9.15 39.57
CA ASP A 143 -12.64 -8.46 40.33
C ASP A 143 -12.00 -7.70 41.54
N VAL A 144 -12.73 -6.72 42.08
CA VAL A 144 -12.70 -6.13 43.46
C VAL A 144 -11.37 -5.72 44.15
N GLY A 145 -11.27 -4.40 44.43
CA GLY A 145 -10.98 -3.93 45.80
C GLY A 145 -9.61 -3.32 46.13
N ALA A 146 -9.63 -1.99 46.29
CA ALA A 146 -8.82 -1.18 47.22
C ALA A 146 -7.29 -1.03 47.02
N SER A 147 -6.92 0.25 46.87
CA SER A 147 -5.61 0.91 47.07
C SER A 147 -4.84 1.17 45.78
N ASN A 148 -4.87 2.43 45.33
CA ASN A 148 -4.00 2.99 44.30
C ASN A 148 -2.56 3.12 44.86
N PRO A 149 -1.56 2.40 44.33
CA PRO A 149 -0.28 3.02 44.04
C PRO A 149 -0.41 3.68 42.66
N SER A 150 -0.14 4.99 42.60
CA SER A 150 0.04 5.66 41.31
C SER A 150 1.10 4.89 40.49
N PRO A 151 0.89 4.66 39.18
CA PRO A 151 1.92 4.04 38.37
C PRO A 151 3.17 4.92 38.41
N PRO A 152 4.39 4.32 38.48
CA PRO A 152 5.61 5.10 38.35
C PRO A 152 5.52 5.87 37.04
N ALA A 153 5.77 7.18 37.10
CA ALA A 153 5.86 8.02 35.92
C ALA A 153 6.83 7.35 34.95
N ALA A 154 6.32 6.88 33.82
CA ALA A 154 7.15 6.51 32.70
C ALA A 154 7.96 7.76 32.36
N THR A 155 9.24 7.78 32.71
CA THR A 155 10.22 8.66 32.08
C THR A 155 10.30 8.24 30.61
N GLY A 156 9.29 8.66 29.84
CA GLY A 156 9.24 8.56 28.40
C GLY A 156 10.19 9.61 27.82
N GLY A 157 11.49 9.34 27.93
CA GLY A 157 12.48 10.04 27.11
C GLY A 157 12.23 9.71 25.64
N HIS A 158 12.48 10.66 24.75
CA HIS A 158 12.44 10.39 23.32
C HIS A 158 13.51 9.34 23.03
N TRP A 159 13.23 8.33 22.21
CA TRP A 159 14.17 7.20 22.01
C TRP A 159 15.55 7.66 21.50
N MET A 160 15.64 8.82 20.83
CA MET A 160 16.92 9.42 20.45
C MET A 160 17.78 9.87 21.64
N ASP A 161 17.18 10.16 22.80
CA ASP A 161 17.90 10.53 24.02
C ASP A 161 18.77 9.35 24.54
N ALA A 162 18.44 8.12 24.13
CA ALA A 162 19.20 6.92 24.46
C ALA A 162 20.40 6.68 23.52
N VAL A 163 20.49 7.42 22.40
CA VAL A 163 21.57 7.29 21.42
C VAL A 163 22.70 8.28 21.77
N PRO A 164 23.96 7.83 21.93
CA PRO A 164 25.06 8.73 22.25
C PRO A 164 25.25 9.79 21.17
N THR A 165 25.54 11.01 21.58
CA THR A 165 25.81 12.14 20.67
C THR A 165 26.91 11.82 19.65
N ALA A 166 27.97 11.11 20.07
CA ALA A 166 29.04 10.69 19.18
C ALA A 166 28.58 9.68 18.11
N VAL A 167 27.58 8.84 18.43
CA VAL A 167 26.98 7.90 17.47
C VAL A 167 26.08 8.66 16.49
N LEU A 168 25.23 9.58 16.99
CA LEU A 168 24.34 10.40 16.16
C LEU A 168 25.09 11.14 15.04
N PHE A 169 26.25 11.73 15.35
CA PHE A 169 27.07 12.46 14.38
C PHE A 169 27.98 11.58 13.51
N THR A 170 27.93 10.25 13.66
CA THR A 170 28.69 9.34 12.79
C THR A 170 28.10 9.34 11.39
N ARG A 171 28.93 9.61 10.38
CA ARG A 171 28.52 9.51 8.96
C ARG A 171 28.55 8.06 8.50
N VAL A 172 27.48 7.64 7.84
CA VAL A 172 27.32 6.28 7.33
C VAL A 172 27.72 6.23 5.86
N PRO A 173 28.70 5.41 5.46
CA PRO A 173 29.10 5.26 4.06
C PRO A 173 28.10 4.41 3.26
N TRP A 174 26.83 4.81 3.29
CA TRP A 174 25.69 4.19 2.60
C TRP A 174 24.78 5.29 2.06
N GLY A 175 24.22 5.10 0.87
CA GLY A 175 23.55 6.16 0.12
C GLY A 175 24.49 7.12 -0.60
N ASP A 176 23.88 8.03 -1.37
CA ASP A 176 24.59 9.03 -2.17
C ASP A 176 25.41 10.01 -1.31
N PRO A 177 26.61 10.41 -1.77
CA PRO A 177 27.34 11.52 -1.16
C PRO A 177 26.57 12.86 -1.28
N PRO A 178 26.63 13.75 -0.26
CA PRO A 178 27.34 13.57 0.99
C PRO A 178 26.63 12.57 1.92
N HIS A 179 27.40 11.62 2.44
CA HIS A 179 26.91 10.60 3.36
C HIS A 179 26.20 11.19 4.57
N ARG A 180 25.01 10.67 4.83
CA ARG A 180 24.15 11.07 5.94
C ARG A 180 24.70 10.61 7.29
N THR A 181 24.39 11.35 8.33
CA THR A 181 24.65 10.95 9.72
C THR A 181 23.66 9.87 10.17
N ILE A 182 23.96 9.21 11.30
CA ILE A 182 23.02 8.29 11.93
C ILE A 182 21.73 9.00 12.32
N GLU A 183 21.82 10.22 12.85
CA GLU A 183 20.64 11.03 13.16
C GLU A 183 19.76 11.27 11.94
N GLU A 184 20.35 11.66 10.81
CA GLU A 184 19.61 11.90 9.56
C GLU A 184 18.95 10.61 9.03
N TRP A 185 19.62 9.46 9.14
CA TRP A 185 19.04 8.17 8.77
C TRP A 185 17.91 7.76 9.70
N LEU A 186 18.06 7.97 11.00
CA LEU A 186 17.06 7.67 12.00
C LEU A 186 15.76 8.45 11.74
N TRP A 187 15.85 9.77 11.54
CA TRP A 187 14.69 10.58 11.17
C TRP A 187 14.04 10.13 9.86
N LEU A 188 14.84 9.88 8.84
CA LEU A 188 14.36 9.48 7.52
C LEU A 188 13.65 8.12 7.57
N CYS A 189 14.26 7.13 8.22
CA CYS A 189 13.70 5.79 8.34
C CYS A 189 12.41 5.80 9.17
N THR A 190 12.37 6.54 10.29
CA THR A 190 11.13 6.69 11.08
C THR A 190 9.99 7.26 10.24
N ALA A 191 10.21 8.39 9.58
CA ALA A 191 9.19 9.01 8.73
C ALA A 191 8.70 8.06 7.63
N VAL A 192 9.61 7.38 6.94
CA VAL A 192 9.24 6.44 5.87
C VAL A 192 8.49 5.23 6.41
N VAL A 193 8.92 4.64 7.52
CA VAL A 193 8.28 3.45 8.09
C VAL A 193 6.87 3.77 8.60
N GLU A 194 6.67 4.91 9.27
CA GLU A 194 5.34 5.37 9.68
C GLU A 194 4.41 5.55 8.46
N SER A 195 4.88 6.25 7.43
CA SER A 195 4.15 6.41 6.16
C SER A 195 3.80 5.07 5.49
N LEU A 196 4.70 4.08 5.55
CA LEU A 196 4.44 2.74 5.01
C LEU A 196 3.36 1.98 5.79
N GLY A 197 3.31 2.17 7.12
CA GLY A 197 2.26 1.61 7.97
C GLY A 197 0.88 2.16 7.61
N GLU A 198 0.76 3.48 7.46
CA GLU A 198 -0.48 4.15 7.05
C GLU A 198 -0.90 3.73 5.63
N GLU A 199 0.02 3.71 4.67
CA GLU A 199 -0.29 3.21 3.32
C GLU A 199 -0.68 1.74 3.30
N ALA A 200 -0.06 0.89 4.12
CA ALA A 200 -0.41 -0.53 4.17
C ALA A 200 -1.88 -0.73 4.57
N ALA A 201 -2.43 0.13 5.45
CA ALA A 201 -3.85 0.14 5.79
C ALA A 201 -4.71 0.50 4.58
N VAL A 202 -4.31 1.49 3.77
CA VAL A 202 -4.99 1.86 2.51
C VAL A 202 -4.98 0.70 1.52
N LYS A 203 -3.83 0.04 1.31
CA LYS A 203 -3.71 -1.08 0.37
C LYS A 203 -4.54 -2.28 0.83
N ARG A 204 -4.57 -2.54 2.14
CA ARG A 204 -5.42 -3.58 2.73
C ARG A 204 -6.89 -3.27 2.50
N GLY A 205 -7.34 -2.05 2.77
CA GLY A 205 -8.74 -1.65 2.54
C GLY A 205 -9.18 -1.83 1.08
N ALA A 206 -8.31 -1.48 0.11
CA ALA A 206 -8.57 -1.75 -1.30
C ALA A 206 -8.65 -3.26 -1.60
N ALA A 207 -7.73 -4.07 -1.07
CA ALA A 207 -7.72 -5.51 -1.26
C ALA A 207 -8.92 -6.22 -0.61
N ASP A 208 -9.33 -5.79 0.58
CA ASP A 208 -10.49 -6.33 1.30
C ASP A 208 -11.77 -6.04 0.52
N TYR A 209 -11.94 -4.81 0.01
CA TYR A 209 -13.04 -4.47 -0.88
C TYR A 209 -13.09 -5.35 -2.14
N LEU A 210 -11.95 -5.51 -2.83
CA LEU A 210 -11.86 -6.30 -4.05
C LEU A 210 -12.11 -7.80 -3.84
N SER A 211 -11.62 -8.34 -2.74
CA SER A 211 -11.79 -9.77 -2.39
C SER A 211 -13.15 -10.09 -1.77
N GLN A 212 -13.98 -9.07 -1.52
CA GLN A 212 -15.22 -9.18 -0.76
C GLN A 212 -15.04 -9.89 0.59
N LEU A 213 -13.84 -9.83 1.15
CA LEU A 213 -13.63 -10.29 2.51
C LEU A 213 -14.39 -9.34 3.44
N PRO A 214 -15.16 -9.84 4.42
CA PRO A 214 -15.82 -8.96 5.39
C PRO A 214 -14.76 -8.08 6.03
N GLY A 215 -14.92 -6.76 5.92
CA GLY A 215 -14.07 -5.82 6.62
C GLY A 215 -14.22 -6.08 8.12
N VAL A 216 -13.10 -6.28 8.82
CA VAL A 216 -13.12 -6.31 10.28
C VAL A 216 -13.27 -4.86 10.74
N GLY A 217 -14.49 -4.44 11.03
CA GLY A 217 -14.72 -3.19 11.76
C GLY A 217 -13.98 -3.26 13.10
N GLU A 218 -13.44 -2.14 13.58
CA GLU A 218 -12.72 -2.06 14.87
C GLU A 218 -13.54 -2.62 16.06
N ASP A 219 -14.86 -2.75 15.90
CA ASP A 219 -15.80 -3.22 16.93
C ASP A 219 -16.33 -4.66 16.73
N GLY A 220 -15.79 -5.43 15.76
CA GLY A 220 -16.13 -6.85 15.60
C GLY A 220 -17.53 -7.15 15.04
N GLU A 221 -18.22 -6.15 14.48
CA GLU A 221 -19.42 -6.39 13.67
C GLU A 221 -19.03 -6.89 12.28
N GLU A 222 -19.49 -8.10 11.92
CA GLU A 222 -19.47 -8.58 10.54
C GLU A 222 -20.32 -7.63 9.69
N THR A 223 -19.65 -6.74 8.97
CA THR A 223 -20.32 -5.85 8.03
C THR A 223 -20.66 -6.66 6.78
N GLU A 224 -21.93 -6.66 6.34
CA GLU A 224 -22.31 -7.30 5.08
C GLU A 224 -21.38 -6.81 3.95
N ALA A 225 -20.83 -7.75 3.18
CA ALA A 225 -19.90 -7.43 2.10
C ALA A 225 -20.61 -6.53 1.07
N GLU A 226 -20.12 -5.30 0.93
CA GLU A 226 -20.69 -4.36 -0.02
C GLU A 226 -20.46 -4.86 -1.46
N PRO A 227 -21.46 -4.77 -2.36
CA PRO A 227 -21.28 -5.19 -3.74
C PRO A 227 -20.18 -4.38 -4.44
N LEU A 228 -19.44 -5.06 -5.31
CA LEU A 228 -18.50 -4.42 -6.21
C LEU A 228 -19.26 -3.50 -7.16
N THR A 229 -18.85 -2.22 -7.22
CA THR A 229 -19.38 -1.25 -8.17
C THR A 229 -18.25 -0.64 -8.96
N ARG A 230 -18.50 -0.30 -10.23
CA ARG A 230 -17.48 0.28 -11.11
C ARG A 230 -16.88 1.57 -10.55
N GLU A 231 -17.72 2.42 -9.94
CA GLU A 231 -17.29 3.69 -9.33
C GLU A 231 -16.31 3.47 -8.18
N LYS A 232 -16.62 2.55 -7.26
CA LYS A 232 -15.70 2.24 -6.15
C LYS A 232 -14.43 1.55 -6.61
N LEU A 233 -14.50 0.67 -7.62
CA LEU A 233 -13.31 0.07 -8.22
C LEU A 233 -12.38 1.13 -8.82
N GLN A 234 -12.95 2.15 -9.47
CA GLN A 234 -12.18 3.29 -9.96
C GLN A 234 -11.60 4.11 -8.81
N GLY A 235 -12.38 4.38 -7.75
CA GLY A 235 -11.89 5.02 -6.54
C GLY A 235 -10.73 4.25 -5.88
N CYS A 236 -10.78 2.91 -5.84
CA CYS A 236 -9.67 2.09 -5.36
C CYS A 236 -8.42 2.31 -6.21
N ALA A 237 -8.53 2.36 -7.55
CA ALA A 237 -7.40 2.62 -8.44
C ALA A 237 -6.80 4.01 -8.21
N GLU A 238 -7.65 5.02 -8.06
CA GLU A 238 -7.23 6.39 -7.79
C GLU A 238 -6.49 6.51 -6.45
N VAL A 239 -7.10 6.03 -5.36
CA VAL A 239 -6.49 6.06 -4.02
C VAL A 239 -5.20 5.23 -3.98
N TRP A 240 -5.17 4.08 -4.68
CA TRP A 240 -3.96 3.28 -4.77
C TRP A 240 -2.80 4.07 -5.37
N GLY A 241 -3.03 4.76 -6.49
CA GLY A 241 -1.99 5.51 -7.21
C GLY A 241 -1.62 6.87 -6.61
N MET A 242 -2.45 7.44 -5.73
CA MET A 242 -2.17 8.72 -5.08
C MET A 242 -1.05 8.63 -4.03
N GLU A 243 -0.87 7.49 -3.37
CA GLU A 243 0.09 7.31 -2.26
C GLU A 243 -0.01 8.44 -1.21
N PRO A 244 -1.23 8.72 -0.66
CA PRO A 244 -1.49 9.91 0.14
C PRO A 244 -0.55 10.13 1.34
N PHE A 245 0.02 9.07 1.91
CA PHE A 245 0.89 9.16 3.09
C PHE A 245 2.39 9.11 2.77
N ILE A 246 2.77 8.83 1.52
CA ILE A 246 4.18 8.71 1.13
C ILE A 246 4.74 10.07 0.71
N ASP A 247 5.71 10.57 1.47
CA ASP A 247 6.65 11.55 0.93
C ASP A 247 7.59 10.85 -0.07
N ARG A 248 7.39 11.14 -1.36
CA ARG A 248 8.14 10.49 -2.44
C ARG A 248 9.64 10.75 -2.39
N ASP A 249 10.08 11.90 -1.89
CA ASP A 249 11.50 12.25 -1.87
C ASP A 249 12.22 11.50 -0.73
N LEU A 250 11.62 11.47 0.46
CA LEU A 250 12.14 10.68 1.58
C LEU A 250 12.14 9.19 1.27
N PHE A 251 11.03 8.69 0.73
CA PHE A 251 10.89 7.29 0.37
C PHE A 251 11.90 6.86 -0.71
N ASN A 252 12.06 7.65 -1.78
CA ASN A 252 13.04 7.33 -2.82
C ASN A 252 14.48 7.44 -2.32
N THR A 253 14.76 8.34 -1.37
CA THR A 253 16.07 8.41 -0.72
C THR A 253 16.38 7.08 -0.02
N LEU A 254 15.44 6.51 0.74
CA LEU A 254 15.63 5.21 1.40
C LEU A 254 15.73 4.05 0.39
N ALA A 255 14.76 3.96 -0.52
CA ALA A 255 14.60 2.84 -1.46
C ALA A 255 15.70 2.74 -2.52
N ASN A 256 16.53 3.78 -2.67
CA ASN A 256 17.63 3.83 -3.62
C ASN A 256 19.01 3.96 -2.95
N ALA A 257 19.10 4.06 -1.63
CA ALA A 257 20.37 4.28 -0.92
C ALA A 257 21.41 3.15 -1.11
N GLY A 258 20.97 1.94 -1.43
CA GLY A 258 21.85 0.81 -1.74
C GLY A 258 22.20 0.63 -3.22
N LYS A 259 21.79 1.55 -4.10
CA LYS A 259 21.89 1.41 -5.57
C LYS A 259 22.94 2.34 -6.18
#